data_AF-A0A9P9RXR0-F1
#
_entry.id   AF-A0A9P9RXR0-F1
#
_cell.length_a   1.000
_cell.length_b   1.000
_cell.length_c   1.000
_cell.angle_alpha   90.00
_cell.angle_beta   90.00
_cell.angle_gamma   90.00
#
_symmetry.space_group_name_H-M   'P 1'
#
loop_
_entity.id
_entity.type
_entity.pdbx_description
1 polymer ?
#
loop_
_entity_poly.entity_id
_entity_poly.type
_entity_poly.pdbx_seq_one_letter_code
_entity_poly.pdbx_strand_id
1 'polypeptide(L)'
;FMEVFVELEKLRSEQRREYKTLYGHMALSNSPELAIFKTNRFETCGGKGGIFIKSSRFNHACHPYAACSYRYDESTDTLIFTACNPIKAGEEITISYTTNPTQLMDNYGFYCDCPGCPKPKVAAKQ
;
A
#
# COMPACT_ATOMS: atom_id res chain seq x y z
N PHE A 1 -6.39 -7.72 -15.26
CA PHE A 1 -5.22 -7.73 -16.15
C PHE A 1 -5.12 -6.44 -16.95
N MET A 2 -6.11 -6.04 -17.76
CA MET A 2 -6.05 -4.80 -18.55
C MET A 2 -5.88 -3.52 -17.71
N GLU A 3 -6.52 -3.45 -16.53
CA GLU A 3 -6.44 -2.30 -15.62
C GLU A 3 -4.99 -1.89 -15.28
N VAL A 4 -4.10 -2.85 -15.03
CA VAL A 4 -2.71 -2.56 -14.65
C VAL A 4 -1.95 -1.84 -15.76
N PHE A 5 -2.13 -2.29 -17.00
CA PHE A 5 -1.46 -1.67 -18.15
C PHE A 5 -2.00 -0.26 -18.40
N VAL A 6 -3.32 -0.07 -18.29
CA VAL A 6 -3.95 1.25 -18.41
C VAL A 6 -3.37 2.23 -17.38
N GLU A 7 -3.28 1.83 -16.10
CA GLU A 7 -2.73 2.72 -15.07
C GLU A 7 -1.23 2.99 -15.26
N LEU A 8 -0.44 1.99 -15.67
CA LEU A 8 0.98 2.17 -15.97
C LEU A 8 1.22 3.06 -17.20
N GLU A 9 0.30 3.07 -18.17
CA GLU A 9 0.36 3.90 -19.37
C GLU A 9 0.09 5.38 -19.07
N LYS A 10 -0.71 5.70 -18.05
CA LYS A 10 -0.92 7.08 -17.57
C LYS A 10 0.35 7.73 -17.00
N LEU A 11 1.31 6.92 -16.55
CA LEU A 11 2.57 7.41 -15.96
C LEU A 11 3.58 7.81 -17.04
N ARG A 12 4.36 8.87 -16.76
CA ARG A 12 5.56 9.19 -17.54
C ARG A 12 6.58 8.05 -17.44
N SER A 13 7.51 7.96 -18.40
CA SER A 13 8.54 6.92 -18.45
C SER A 13 9.38 6.84 -17.17
N GLU A 14 9.78 7.98 -16.62
CA GLU A 14 10.51 8.07 -15.36
C GLU A 14 9.67 7.60 -14.16
N GLN A 15 8.42 8.05 -14.09
CA GLN A 15 7.46 7.66 -13.06
C GLN A 15 7.19 6.15 -13.08
N ARG A 16 7.06 5.56 -14.27
CA ARG A 16 6.91 4.12 -14.45
C ARG A 16 8.15 3.35 -13.98
N ARG A 17 9.34 3.86 -14.30
CA ARG A 17 10.61 3.28 -13.83
C ARG A 17 10.71 3.32 -12.31
N GLU A 18 10.38 4.45 -11.70
CA GLU A 18 10.34 4.59 -10.25
C GLU A 18 9.34 3.62 -9.62
N TYR A 19 8.12 3.54 -10.13
CA TYR A 19 7.09 2.63 -9.62
C TYR A 19 7.50 1.16 -9.71
N LYS A 20 8.20 0.77 -10.79
CA LYS A 20 8.75 -0.58 -10.97
C LYS A 20 9.88 -0.95 -10.00
N THR A 21 10.40 0.01 -9.22
CA THR A 21 11.37 -0.28 -8.15
C THR A 21 10.71 -0.71 -6.83
N LEU A 22 9.40 -0.53 -6.70
CA LEU A 22 8.66 -0.92 -5.51
C LEU A 22 8.62 -2.45 -5.37
N TYR A 23 8.45 -2.90 -4.14
CA TYR A 23 8.31 -4.32 -3.85
C TYR A 23 7.03 -4.88 -4.50
N GLY A 24 7.13 -6.06 -5.11
CA GLY A 24 5.99 -6.80 -5.64
C GLY A 24 5.92 -8.18 -5.00
N HIS A 25 4.81 -8.48 -4.32
CA HIS A 25 4.60 -9.80 -3.73
C HIS A 25 4.29 -10.83 -4.84
N MET A 26 5.32 -11.58 -5.26
CA MET A 26 5.23 -12.48 -6.41
C MET A 26 4.24 -13.64 -6.23
N ALA A 27 3.83 -13.97 -5.00
CA ALA A 27 2.77 -14.95 -4.78
C ALA A 27 1.42 -14.52 -5.39
N LEU A 28 1.21 -13.21 -5.62
CA LEU A 28 -0.01 -12.68 -6.22
C LEU A 28 -0.07 -12.82 -7.74
N SER A 29 1.08 -13.00 -8.40
CA SER A 29 1.21 -13.02 -9.86
C SER A 29 2.64 -13.32 -10.31
N ASN A 30 2.78 -14.17 -11.34
CA ASN A 30 4.06 -14.40 -12.02
C ASN A 30 4.53 -13.21 -12.87
N SER A 31 3.63 -12.30 -13.26
CA SER A 31 4.01 -11.02 -13.88
C SER A 31 4.46 -10.03 -12.79
N PRO A 32 5.71 -9.53 -12.84
CA PRO A 32 6.22 -8.57 -11.86
C PRO A 32 5.40 -7.28 -11.82
N GLU A 33 4.95 -6.78 -12.97
CA GLU A 33 4.18 -5.54 -13.06
C GLU A 33 2.84 -5.67 -12.35
N LEU A 34 2.17 -6.81 -12.51
CA LEU A 34 0.92 -7.09 -11.82
C LEU A 34 1.15 -7.34 -10.32
N ALA A 35 2.25 -8.00 -9.93
CA ALA A 35 2.59 -8.19 -8.52
C ALA A 35 2.85 -6.85 -7.82
N ILE A 36 3.68 -5.98 -8.44
CA ILE A 36 3.94 -4.62 -7.96
C ILE A 36 2.63 -3.84 -7.89
N PHE A 37 1.80 -3.87 -8.94
CA PHE A 37 0.53 -3.16 -8.93
C PHE A 37 -0.40 -3.61 -7.81
N LYS A 38 -0.61 -4.92 -7.64
CA LYS A 38 -1.49 -5.42 -6.57
C LYS A 38 -0.98 -5.06 -5.17
N THR A 39 0.33 -4.99 -4.99
CA THR A 39 0.97 -4.71 -3.69
C THR A 39 0.95 -3.21 -3.34
N ASN A 40 0.95 -2.31 -4.34
CA ASN A 40 1.19 -0.87 -4.12
C ASN A 40 0.03 0.04 -4.56
N ARG A 41 -1.02 -0.51 -5.20
CA ARG A 41 -2.18 0.27 -5.63
C ARG A 41 -2.99 0.77 -4.43
N PHE A 42 -3.71 1.86 -4.65
CA PHE A 42 -4.78 2.32 -3.76
C PHE A 42 -6.13 2.04 -4.40
N GLU A 43 -7.12 1.70 -3.58
CA GLU A 43 -8.49 1.59 -4.06
C GLU A 43 -9.05 2.97 -4.40
N THR A 44 -9.67 3.06 -5.57
CA THR A 44 -10.37 4.24 -6.08
C THR A 44 -11.83 3.88 -6.35
N CYS A 45 -12.60 4.79 -6.96
CA CYS A 45 -14.04 4.59 -7.17
C CYS A 45 -14.37 3.35 -8.01
N GLY A 46 -15.42 2.65 -7.61
CA GLY A 46 -15.93 1.47 -8.31
C GLY A 46 -15.05 0.22 -8.19
N GLY A 47 -14.25 0.11 -7.11
CA GLY A 47 -13.39 -1.05 -6.83
C GLY A 47 -12.16 -1.13 -7.73
N LYS A 48 -11.80 -0.01 -8.37
CA LYS A 48 -10.62 0.10 -9.23
C LYS A 48 -9.36 0.37 -8.41
N GLY A 49 -8.21 0.06 -8.99
CA GLY A 49 -6.89 0.38 -8.45
C GLY A 49 -6.27 1.59 -9.14
N GLY A 50 -5.72 2.52 -8.38
CA GLY A 50 -4.93 3.66 -8.87
C GLY A 50 -3.47 3.59 -8.43
N ILE A 51 -2.58 4.17 -9.25
CA ILE A 51 -1.15 4.29 -8.93
C ILE A 51 -0.86 5.69 -8.38
N PHE A 52 -0.39 5.73 -7.13
CA PHE A 52 0.02 6.97 -6.47
C PHE A 52 1.44 6.82 -5.94
N ILE A 53 2.43 7.18 -6.77
CA ILE A 53 3.85 6.83 -6.57
C ILE A 53 4.38 7.26 -5.19
N LYS A 54 4.08 8.49 -4.76
CA LYS A 54 4.51 8.99 -3.45
C LYS A 54 3.83 8.22 -2.31
N SER A 55 2.52 8.02 -2.41
CA SER A 55 1.71 7.34 -1.41
C SER A 55 2.04 5.85 -1.29
N SER A 56 2.47 5.22 -2.38
CA SER A 56 2.86 3.80 -2.43
C SER A 56 4.08 3.47 -1.57
N ARG A 57 4.74 4.49 -1.01
CA ARG A 57 5.91 4.34 -0.13
C ARG A 57 5.54 4.31 1.36
N PHE A 58 4.30 4.62 1.73
CA PHE A 58 3.89 4.56 3.14
C PHE A 58 3.75 3.12 3.59
N ASN A 59 4.45 2.75 4.65
CA ASN A 59 4.38 1.41 5.23
C ASN A 59 3.10 1.19 6.05
N HIS A 60 2.88 -0.06 6.44
CA HIS A 60 1.73 -0.46 7.22
C HIS A 60 1.93 -0.34 8.73
N ALA A 61 0.92 0.20 9.42
CA ALA A 61 0.64 -0.16 10.81
C ALA A 61 -0.87 -0.39 10.99
N CYS A 62 -1.26 -1.27 11.89
CA CYS A 62 -2.69 -1.55 12.13
C CYS A 62 -3.37 -0.36 12.81
N HIS A 63 -4.68 -0.19 12.62
CA HIS A 63 -5.46 0.73 13.44
C HIS A 63 -5.45 0.26 14.92
N PRO A 64 -5.30 1.16 15.92
CA PRO A 64 -5.18 2.62 15.84
C PRO A 64 -3.73 3.16 15.75
N TYR A 65 -2.74 2.30 15.51
CA TYR A 65 -1.31 2.67 15.49
C TYR A 65 -0.83 3.30 14.17
N ALA A 66 -1.62 3.22 13.10
CA ALA A 66 -1.34 3.95 11.86
C ALA A 66 -1.28 5.47 12.11
N ALA A 67 -0.22 6.12 11.61
CA ALA A 67 -0.04 7.55 11.75
C ALA A 67 -1.10 8.36 10.98
N CYS A 68 -1.52 7.85 9.82
CA CYS A 68 -2.48 8.49 8.93
C CYS A 68 -3.63 7.56 8.54
N SER A 69 -4.79 8.18 8.32
CA SER A 69 -5.87 7.62 7.50
C SER A 69 -5.80 8.23 6.11
N TYR A 70 -6.47 7.62 5.12
CA TYR A 70 -6.55 8.19 3.79
C TYR A 70 -7.95 8.03 3.20
N ARG A 71 -8.28 8.92 2.27
CA ARG A 71 -9.46 8.82 1.39
C ARG A 71 -9.09 9.22 -0.02
N TYR A 72 -9.76 8.63 -1.01
CA TYR A 72 -9.68 9.07 -2.39
C TYR A 72 -10.77 10.12 -2.67
N ASP A 73 -10.39 11.23 -3.30
CA ASP A 73 -11.29 12.30 -3.73
C ASP A 73 -11.46 12.26 -5.25
N GLU A 74 -12.58 11.72 -5.71
CA GLU A 74 -12.86 11.54 -7.13
C GLU A 74 -12.93 12.86 -7.92
N SER A 75 -13.41 13.93 -7.28
CA SER A 75 -13.59 15.22 -7.95
C SER A 75 -12.27 15.86 -8.39
N THR A 76 -11.18 15.49 -7.70
CA THR A 76 -9.83 16.04 -7.90
C THR A 76 -8.80 14.97 -8.27
N ASP A 77 -9.22 13.71 -8.44
CA ASP A 77 -8.36 12.55 -8.67
C ASP A 77 -7.16 12.50 -7.71
N THR A 78 -7.42 12.70 -6.42
CA THR A 78 -6.36 12.90 -5.40
C THR A 78 -6.56 11.99 -4.18
N LEU A 79 -5.47 11.40 -3.70
CA LEU A 79 -5.43 10.78 -2.37
C LEU A 79 -5.13 11.82 -1.30
N ILE A 80 -6.02 11.90 -0.32
CA ILE A 80 -5.92 12.81 0.83
C ILE A 80 -5.57 11.98 2.06
N PHE A 81 -4.44 12.31 2.68
CA PHE A 81 -3.97 11.69 3.93
C PHE A 81 -4.23 12.63 5.09
N THR A 82 -4.83 12.11 6.15
CA THR A 82 -5.13 12.86 7.37
C THR A 82 -4.41 12.20 8.53
N ALA A 83 -3.55 12.96 9.21
CA ALA A 83 -2.88 12.50 10.42
C ALA A 83 -3.93 12.17 11.50
N CYS A 84 -3.85 10.97 12.06
CA CYS A 84 -4.71 10.52 13.15
C CYS A 84 -4.20 10.99 14.52
N ASN A 85 -2.90 11.25 14.62
CA ASN A 85 -2.20 11.71 15.82
C ASN A 85 -1.12 12.74 15.43
N PRO A 86 -0.59 13.54 16.38
CA PRO A 86 0.59 14.37 16.13
C PRO A 86 1.78 13.52 15.65
N ILE A 87 2.38 13.90 14.52
CA ILE A 87 3.55 13.24 13.95
C ILE A 87 4.76 14.16 14.14
N LYS A 88 5.76 13.70 14.87
CA LYS A 88 6.99 14.47 15.15
C LYS A 88 7.97 14.35 13.98
N ALA A 89 8.87 15.33 13.89
CA ALA A 89 9.96 15.26 12.91
C ALA A 89 10.80 13.98 13.12
N GLY A 90 10.99 13.20 12.06
CA GLY A 90 11.70 11.93 12.08
C GLY A 90 10.83 10.70 12.38
N GLU A 91 9.55 10.87 12.76
CA GLU A 91 8.62 9.74 12.87
C GLU A 91 8.18 9.27 11.48
N GLU A 92 8.01 7.97 11.34
CA GLU A 92 7.53 7.35 10.10
C GLU A 92 6.03 7.61 9.90
N ILE A 93 5.64 7.93 8.66
CA ILE A 93 4.24 8.04 8.27
C ILE A 93 3.75 6.67 7.80
N THR A 94 2.87 6.04 8.58
CA THR A 94 2.25 4.75 8.29
C THR A 94 0.76 4.87 8.02
N ILE A 95 0.21 3.91 7.28
CA ILE A 95 -1.22 3.79 6.99
C ILE A 95 -1.73 2.36 7.24
N SER A 96 -3.04 2.18 7.39
CA SER A 96 -3.63 0.83 7.49
C SER A 96 -3.95 0.30 6.10
N TYR A 97 -3.29 -0.79 5.67
CA TYR A 97 -3.55 -1.44 4.38
C TYR A 97 -4.81 -2.32 4.44
N THR A 98 -5.03 -2.96 5.58
CA THR A 98 -6.16 -3.86 5.85
C THR A 98 -6.64 -3.66 7.28
N THR A 99 -7.88 -4.07 7.55
CA THR A 99 -8.44 -4.18 8.90
C THR A 99 -8.12 -5.52 9.56
N ASN A 100 -7.70 -6.53 8.80
CA ASN A 100 -7.34 -7.85 9.30
C ASN A 100 -5.84 -8.15 9.05
N PRO A 101 -4.98 -8.06 10.08
CA PRO A 101 -3.54 -8.26 9.94
C PRO A 101 -3.14 -9.65 9.43
N THR A 102 -3.99 -10.68 9.56
CA THR A 102 -3.66 -12.03 9.07
C THR A 102 -3.55 -12.07 7.54
N GLN A 103 -4.16 -11.11 6.84
CA GLN A 103 -4.11 -11.01 5.39
C GLN A 103 -2.80 -10.39 4.87
N LEU A 104 -1.96 -9.84 5.74
CA LEU A 104 -0.75 -9.12 5.32
C LEU A 104 0.26 -10.04 4.65
N MET A 105 0.40 -11.28 5.12
CA MET A 105 1.30 -12.23 4.49
C MET A 105 0.82 -12.57 3.07
N ASP A 106 -0.45 -12.97 2.93
CA ASP A 106 -1.00 -13.38 1.64
C ASP A 106 -1.05 -12.23 0.62
N ASN A 107 -1.35 -11.01 1.07
CA ASN A 107 -1.55 -9.86 0.18
C ASN A 107 -0.29 -9.00 -0.01
N TYR A 108 0.68 -9.04 0.90
CA TYR A 108 1.83 -8.14 0.88
C TYR A 108 3.17 -8.81 1.24
N GLY A 109 3.17 -10.08 1.66
CA GLY A 109 4.39 -10.84 1.91
C GLY A 109 5.13 -10.49 3.19
N PHE A 110 4.48 -9.85 4.16
CA PHE A 110 5.11 -9.50 5.43
C PHE A 110 4.17 -9.67 6.63
N TYR A 111 4.76 -9.73 7.83
CA TYR A 111 4.04 -9.66 9.09
C TYR A 111 4.23 -8.30 9.73
N CYS A 112 3.15 -7.68 10.21
CA CYS A 112 3.23 -6.41 10.92
C CYS A 112 3.85 -6.62 12.31
N ASP A 113 4.67 -5.66 12.73
CA ASP A 113 5.31 -5.59 14.03
C ASP A 113 4.81 -4.42 14.89
N CYS A 114 3.71 -3.77 14.49
CA CYS A 114 3.11 -2.70 15.28
C CYS A 114 2.66 -3.20 16.66
N PRO A 115 2.45 -2.31 17.65
CA PRO A 115 2.09 -2.73 19.02
C PRO A 115 0.77 -3.51 19.13
N GLY A 116 -0.11 -3.42 18.10
CA GLY A 116 -1.36 -4.19 18.03
C GLY A 116 -1.19 -5.63 17.53
N CYS A 117 -0.05 -5.98 16.93
CA CYS A 117 0.20 -7.30 16.38
C CYS A 117 1.08 -8.15 17.31
N PRO A 118 0.89 -9.50 17.28
CA PRO A 118 1.82 -10.40 17.96
C PRO A 118 3.21 -10.30 17.33
N LYS A 119 4.26 -10.54 18.13
CA LYS A 119 5.64 -10.42 17.66
C LYS A 119 5.91 -11.30 16.41
N PRO A 120 6.72 -10.83 15.43
CA PRO A 120 6.90 -11.50 14.13
C PRO A 120 7.30 -12.98 14.18
N LYS A 121 8.03 -13.41 15.23
CA LYS A 121 8.41 -14.82 15.43
C LYS A 121 7.22 -15.78 15.65
N VAL A 122 6.06 -15.24 16.05
CA VAL A 122 4.81 -15.99 16.22
C VAL A 122 3.94 -15.87 14.96
N ALA A 123 3.95 -14.70 14.33
CA ALA A 123 3.19 -14.46 13.10
C ALA A 123 3.66 -15.37 11.94
N ALA A 124 4.97 -15.63 11.83
CA ALA A 124 5.55 -16.56 10.86
C ALA A 124 5.18 -18.05 11.00
N LYS A 125 4.45 -18.42 12.06
CA LYS A 125 4.02 -19.80 12.35
C LYS A 125 2.52 -20.03 12.20
N GLN A 126 1.77 -18.99 11.81
CA GLN A 126 0.34 -19.08 11.49
C GLN A 126 0.17 -19.21 9.98
#